data_AF-D4D248-F1
#
_entry.id   AF-D4D248-F1
#
_cell.length_a   1.000
_cell.length_b   1.000
_cell.length_c   1.000
_cell.angle_alpha   90.00
_cell.angle_beta   90.00
_cell.angle_gamma   90.00
#
_symmetry.space_group_name_H-M   'P 1'
#
loop_
_entity.id
_entity.type
_entity.pdbx_description
1 polymer ?
#
loop_
_entity_poly.entity_id
_entity_poly.type
_entity_poly.pdbx_seq_one_letter_code
_entity_poly.pdbx_strand_id
1 'polypeptide(L)'
;MAASTSNSEPTSAAKQNEPQEPSPSPPPAAPVPLTPGPRASRLQQVFSQALLHTIRTNSYANFSACFPTPAKHVPRSLESVWRQLNAKLEESARAEFDDILHERGVVRRLNELDRLVGEAKLRRENGEGANSAPAHTLTAKELYQAHLAPILAKAQSSLETQTEEVQKKNTELASRIESQRQEIQQLLASLEAVVGDIQGAVKSMDEFDEDNTLRKEAEQMDEEIRSSQPS
;
A
#
# COMPACT_ATOMS: atom_id res chain seq x y z
N MET A 1 5.87 -56.67 -35.80
CA MET A 1 5.69 -55.44 -36.61
C MET A 1 7.05 -54.78 -36.78
N ALA A 2 7.54 -54.73 -38.02
CA ALA A 2 8.66 -53.87 -38.47
C ALA A 2 8.10 -52.44 -38.71
N ALA A 3 8.82 -51.33 -38.90
CA ALA A 3 10.22 -51.00 -39.18
C ALA A 3 10.45 -49.51 -38.82
N SER A 4 11.73 -49.09 -38.72
CA SER A 4 12.33 -47.76 -39.04
C SER A 4 11.66 -46.47 -38.51
N THR A 5 12.34 -45.42 -38.04
CA THR A 5 13.34 -44.60 -38.77
C THR A 5 13.89 -43.49 -37.84
N SER A 6 15.08 -43.03 -38.20
CA SER A 6 15.92 -41.89 -37.78
C SER A 6 15.30 -40.53 -37.44
N ASN A 7 15.96 -39.81 -36.52
CA ASN A 7 16.52 -38.43 -36.67
C ASN A 7 16.88 -37.94 -35.25
N SER A 8 17.76 -37.00 -34.94
CA SER A 8 18.93 -36.34 -35.55
C SER A 8 19.41 -35.34 -34.47
N GLU A 9 20.72 -35.06 -34.45
CA GLU A 9 21.45 -34.04 -33.67
C GLU A 9 20.87 -32.59 -33.83
N PRO A 10 21.47 -31.47 -33.34
CA PRO A 10 22.73 -31.23 -32.60
C PRO A 10 22.53 -30.26 -31.38
N THR A 11 23.50 -29.82 -30.57
CA THR A 11 24.47 -28.76 -30.92
C THR A 11 25.29 -28.37 -29.67
N SER A 12 26.62 -28.40 -29.83
CA SER A 12 27.61 -27.74 -28.96
C SER A 12 27.55 -26.22 -29.06
N ALA A 13 27.81 -25.53 -27.93
CA ALA A 13 28.36 -24.17 -27.76
C ALA A 13 27.57 -23.45 -26.65
N ALA A 14 28.11 -22.64 -25.76
CA ALA A 14 29.46 -22.25 -25.41
C ALA A 14 29.37 -21.61 -24.01
N LYS A 15 30.45 -21.71 -23.23
CA LYS A 15 30.64 -20.96 -21.98
C LYS A 15 30.45 -19.46 -22.21
N GLN A 16 29.55 -18.84 -21.47
CA GLN A 16 29.51 -17.39 -21.27
C GLN A 16 29.79 -17.11 -19.78
N ASN A 17 30.85 -16.34 -19.56
CA ASN A 17 31.19 -15.66 -18.33
C ASN A 17 30.14 -14.57 -18.07
N GLU A 18 29.45 -14.63 -16.94
CA GLU A 18 28.78 -13.46 -16.35
C GLU A 18 29.58 -12.96 -15.14
N PRO A 19 29.86 -11.65 -15.05
CA PRO A 19 30.38 -11.01 -13.84
C PRO A 19 29.28 -10.94 -12.77
N GLN A 20 29.50 -11.53 -11.59
CA GLN A 20 28.67 -11.32 -10.42
C GLN A 20 28.76 -9.87 -9.95
N GLU A 21 27.66 -9.13 -10.04
CA GLU A 21 27.48 -7.85 -9.36
C GLU A 21 27.46 -8.07 -7.82
N PRO A 22 28.07 -7.18 -7.02
CA PRO A 22 27.97 -7.23 -5.57
C PRO A 22 26.56 -6.82 -5.12
N SER A 23 25.89 -7.76 -4.44
CA SER A 23 24.60 -7.59 -3.76
C SER A 23 24.48 -6.23 -3.04
N PRO A 24 23.45 -5.41 -3.30
CA PRO A 24 23.22 -4.21 -2.51
C PRO A 24 22.69 -4.63 -1.13
N SER A 25 23.42 -4.28 -0.08
CA SER A 25 22.93 -4.40 1.30
C SER A 25 21.57 -3.70 1.43
N PRO A 26 20.58 -4.31 2.13
CA PRO A 26 19.31 -3.65 2.36
C PRO A 26 19.52 -2.35 3.17
N PRO A 27 18.78 -1.28 2.87
CA PRO A 27 18.87 -0.04 3.62
C PRO A 27 18.61 -0.30 5.12
N PRO A 28 19.28 0.42 6.03
CA PRO A 28 19.15 0.20 7.46
C PRO A 28 17.68 0.29 7.86
N ALA A 29 17.22 -0.73 8.60
CA ALA A 29 15.85 -0.83 9.06
C ALA A 29 15.43 0.49 9.74
N ALA A 30 14.23 0.98 9.39
CA ALA A 30 13.67 2.17 9.98
C ALA A 30 13.78 2.09 11.51
N PRO A 31 14.27 3.15 12.20
CA PRO A 31 14.52 3.09 13.62
C PRO A 31 13.24 2.71 14.35
N VAL A 32 13.28 1.54 14.99
CA VAL A 32 12.24 1.04 15.88
C VAL A 32 11.96 2.14 16.91
N PRO A 33 10.69 2.45 17.25
CA PRO A 33 10.34 3.57 18.13
C PRO A 33 10.99 3.54 19.52
N LEU A 34 11.60 2.42 19.89
CA LEU A 34 12.30 2.17 21.16
C LEU A 34 13.80 2.47 21.10
N THR A 35 14.40 2.64 19.93
CA THR A 35 15.83 2.98 19.82
C THR A 35 16.02 4.45 20.20
N PRO A 36 16.95 4.80 21.12
CA PRO A 36 17.18 6.19 21.50
C PRO A 36 17.59 7.06 20.30
N GLY A 37 16.76 8.04 19.96
CA GLY A 37 17.09 9.08 18.99
C GLY A 37 18.08 10.11 19.56
N PRO A 38 18.53 11.09 18.74
CA PRO A 38 19.59 12.02 19.12
C PRO A 38 19.24 12.83 20.38
N ARG A 39 17.97 13.20 20.56
CA ARG A 39 17.52 13.92 21.76
C ARG A 39 17.42 13.01 22.99
N ALA A 40 16.94 11.78 22.83
CA ALA A 40 16.85 10.81 23.91
C ALA A 40 18.26 10.44 24.45
N SER A 41 19.22 10.20 23.54
CA SER A 41 20.61 9.91 23.90
C SER A 41 21.27 11.08 24.62
N ARG A 42 21.01 12.33 24.19
CA ARG A 42 21.51 13.52 24.89
C ARG A 42 20.92 13.64 26.29
N LEU A 43 19.64 13.34 26.48
CA LEU A 43 19.01 13.38 27.80
C LEU A 43 19.65 12.36 28.76
N GLN A 44 19.89 11.13 28.31
CA GLN A 44 20.61 10.11 29.07
C GLN A 44 22.06 10.53 29.37
N GLN A 45 22.74 11.13 28.39
CA GLN A 45 24.10 11.64 28.56
C GLN A 45 24.18 12.75 29.61
N VAL A 46 23.28 13.74 29.55
CA VAL A 46 23.24 14.84 30.53
C VAL A 46 22.95 14.31 31.93
N PHE A 47 22.01 13.37 32.06
CA PHE A 47 21.70 12.75 33.34
C PHE A 47 22.90 12.01 33.94
N SER A 48 23.55 11.13 33.17
CA SER A 48 24.72 10.39 33.63
C SER A 48 25.89 11.32 34.02
N GLN A 49 26.13 12.39 33.25
CA GLN A 49 27.14 13.38 33.58
C GLN A 49 26.81 14.16 34.86
N ALA A 50 25.57 14.57 35.03
CA ALA A 50 25.11 15.27 36.24
C ALA A 50 25.23 14.38 37.48
N LEU A 51 24.83 13.10 37.37
CA LEU A 51 24.95 12.12 38.46
C LEU A 51 26.41 11.88 38.85
N LEU A 52 27.30 11.68 37.87
CA LEU A 52 28.73 11.53 38.14
C LEU A 52 29.35 12.79 38.75
N HIS A 53 28.91 13.98 38.33
CA HIS A 53 29.37 15.22 38.91
C HIS A 53 28.96 15.34 40.39
N THR A 54 27.70 15.04 40.71
CA THR A 54 27.18 15.02 42.09
C THR A 54 27.91 14.03 42.99
N ILE A 55 28.24 12.84 42.48
CA ILE A 55 28.99 11.85 43.26
C ILE A 55 30.43 12.32 43.49
N ARG A 56 31.05 12.97 42.50
CA ARG A 56 32.42 13.50 42.62
C ARG A 56 32.54 14.68 43.57
N THR A 57 31.54 15.55 43.63
CA THR A 57 31.52 16.67 44.59
C THR A 57 31.38 16.20 46.03
N ASN A 58 30.72 15.05 46.26
CA ASN A 58 30.75 14.32 47.52
C ASN A 58 32.07 13.54 47.71
N SER A 59 33.18 14.28 47.77
CA SER A 59 34.49 13.69 48.05
C SER A 59 34.58 13.18 49.49
N TYR A 60 35.40 12.14 49.71
CA TYR A 60 35.65 11.63 51.06
C TYR A 60 36.24 12.70 52.00
N ALA A 61 37.00 13.67 51.47
CA ALA A 61 37.53 14.79 52.24
C ALA A 61 36.40 15.69 52.78
N ASN A 62 35.42 16.03 51.95
CA ASN A 62 34.24 16.80 52.37
C ASN A 62 33.38 16.02 53.38
N PHE A 63 33.20 14.72 53.14
CA PHE A 63 32.40 13.86 54.01
C PHE A 63 33.04 13.67 55.39
N SER A 64 34.34 13.35 55.44
CA SER A 64 35.08 13.14 56.71
C SER A 64 35.25 14.42 57.52
N ALA A 65 35.28 15.60 56.89
CA ALA A 65 35.30 16.89 57.58
C ALA A 65 34.03 17.13 58.43
N CYS A 66 32.86 16.63 58.00
CA CYS A 66 31.62 16.70 58.77
C CYS A 66 31.57 15.71 59.94
N PHE A 67 32.43 14.68 59.95
CA PHE A 67 32.48 13.64 60.98
C PHE A 67 33.91 13.50 61.56
N PRO A 68 34.41 14.52 62.29
CA PRO A 68 35.80 14.56 62.73
C PRO A 68 36.15 13.47 63.76
N THR A 69 35.20 13.06 64.61
CA THR A 69 35.43 12.03 65.65
C THR A 69 35.54 10.63 65.03
N PRO A 70 34.58 10.15 64.20
CA PRO A 70 34.74 8.88 63.47
C PRO A 70 35.94 8.85 62.52
N ALA A 71 36.26 9.97 61.87
CA ALA A 71 37.40 10.05 60.95
C ALA A 71 38.75 9.77 61.65
N LYS A 72 38.88 10.11 62.93
CA LYS A 72 40.10 9.86 63.73
C LYS A 72 40.16 8.44 64.29
N HIS A 73 39.03 7.94 64.79
CA HIS A 73 39.01 6.66 65.54
C HIS A 73 38.75 5.44 64.64
N VAL A 74 37.98 5.59 63.56
CA VAL A 74 37.60 4.48 62.68
C VAL A 74 37.54 4.92 61.20
N PRO A 75 38.67 5.32 60.58
CA PRO A 75 38.69 5.83 59.21
C PRO A 75 38.24 4.79 58.17
N ARG A 76 38.60 3.51 58.36
CA ARG A 76 38.22 2.43 57.42
C ARG A 76 36.72 2.20 57.34
N SER A 77 36.02 2.20 58.48
CA SER A 77 34.56 2.00 58.48
C SER A 77 33.84 3.22 57.90
N LEU A 78 34.34 4.43 58.17
CA LEU A 78 33.79 5.66 57.59
C LEU A 78 33.95 5.69 56.06
N GLU A 79 35.13 5.31 55.55
CA GLU A 79 35.38 5.18 54.11
C GLU A 79 34.48 4.12 53.47
N SER A 80 34.26 2.98 54.15
CA SER A 80 33.32 1.95 53.70
C SER A 80 31.88 2.48 53.62
N VAL A 81 31.41 3.21 54.63
CA VAL A 81 30.06 3.81 54.63
C VAL A 81 29.91 4.83 53.50
N TRP A 82 30.90 5.71 53.31
CA TRP A 82 30.89 6.68 52.22
C TRP A 82 30.83 6.00 50.84
N ARG A 83 31.64 4.94 50.61
CA ARG A 83 31.59 4.17 49.36
C ARG A 83 30.24 3.49 49.16
N GLN A 84 29.69 2.86 50.19
CA GLN A 84 28.38 2.20 50.12
C GLN A 84 27.26 3.20 49.84
N LEU A 85 27.29 4.37 50.47
CA LEU A 85 26.31 5.44 50.24
C LEU A 85 26.38 5.96 48.81
N ASN A 86 27.58 6.25 48.29
CA ASN A 86 27.74 6.72 46.92
C ASN A 86 27.33 5.64 45.91
N ALA A 87 27.68 4.37 46.15
CA ALA A 87 27.28 3.26 45.29
C ALA A 87 25.76 3.06 45.28
N LYS A 88 25.11 3.12 46.45
CA LYS A 88 23.64 3.00 46.54
C LYS A 88 22.92 4.18 45.93
N LEU A 89 23.42 5.40 46.13
CA LEU A 89 22.87 6.59 45.49
C LEU A 89 22.96 6.49 43.96
N GLU A 90 24.09 6.04 43.43
CA GLU A 90 24.27 5.83 41.99
C GLU A 90 23.32 4.77 41.43
N GLU A 91 23.26 3.60 42.07
CA GLU A 91 22.40 2.49 41.67
C GLU A 91 20.92 2.88 41.71
N SER A 92 20.45 3.43 42.83
CA SER A 92 19.07 3.85 43.00
C SER A 92 18.69 4.96 42.04
N ALA A 93 19.52 5.99 41.87
CA ALA A 93 19.19 7.09 40.97
C ALA A 93 19.16 6.66 39.49
N ARG A 94 20.01 5.70 39.08
CA ARG A 94 19.94 5.12 37.73
C ARG A 94 18.67 4.29 37.53
N ALA A 95 18.34 3.44 38.50
CA ALA A 95 17.13 2.60 38.45
C ALA A 95 15.86 3.45 38.37
N GLU A 96 15.70 4.43 39.27
CA GLU A 96 14.56 5.34 39.27
C GLU A 96 14.45 6.15 37.97
N PHE A 97 15.58 6.55 37.40
CA PHE A 97 15.59 7.27 36.13
C PHE A 97 15.12 6.38 34.97
N ASP A 98 15.60 5.14 34.90
CA ASP A 98 15.17 4.18 33.89
C ASP A 98 13.68 3.84 34.02
N ASP A 99 13.18 3.70 35.26
CA ASP A 99 11.76 3.51 35.54
C ASP A 99 10.93 4.71 35.05
N ILE A 100 11.35 5.94 35.36
CA ILE A 100 10.69 7.16 34.87
C ILE A 100 10.70 7.23 33.33
N LEU A 101 11.81 6.84 32.69
CA LEU A 101 11.91 6.80 31.23
C LEU A 101 10.89 5.83 30.62
N HIS A 102 10.73 4.66 31.25
CA HIS A 102 9.80 3.62 30.81
C HIS A 102 8.34 4.04 31.06
N GLU A 103 7.99 4.44 32.28
CA GLU A 103 6.62 4.84 32.67
C GLU A 103 6.06 5.95 31.78
N ARG A 104 6.89 6.96 31.48
CA ARG A 104 6.46 8.11 30.68
C ARG A 104 6.62 7.89 29.18
N GLY A 105 7.25 6.78 28.77
CA GLY A 105 7.56 6.46 27.37
C GLY A 105 8.39 7.56 26.71
N VAL A 106 9.38 8.09 27.44
CA VAL A 106 10.10 9.31 27.06
C VAL A 106 10.83 9.14 25.73
N VAL A 107 11.49 7.98 25.53
CA VAL A 107 12.24 7.69 24.29
C VAL A 107 11.32 7.77 23.07
N ARG A 108 10.15 7.12 23.13
CA ARG A 108 9.15 7.16 22.06
C ARG A 108 8.72 8.59 21.75
N ARG A 109 8.40 9.38 22.78
CA ARG A 109 7.92 10.76 22.63
C ARG A 109 8.99 11.71 22.10
N LEU A 110 10.25 11.56 22.53
CA LEU A 110 11.36 12.37 22.02
C LEU A 110 11.70 12.01 20.57
N ASN A 111 11.61 10.74 20.20
CA ASN A 111 11.77 10.30 18.82
C ASN A 111 10.65 10.85 17.92
N GLU A 112 9.41 10.81 18.39
CA GLU A 112 8.26 11.42 17.71
C GLU A 112 8.43 12.93 17.55
N LEU A 113 8.93 13.62 18.58
CA LEU A 113 9.25 15.04 18.51
C LEU A 113 10.34 15.33 17.45
N ASP A 114 11.43 14.55 17.43
CA ASP A 114 12.50 14.75 16.44
C ASP A 114 11.99 14.51 15.01
N ARG A 115 11.08 13.54 14.81
CA ARG A 115 10.38 13.32 13.54
C ARG A 115 9.55 14.55 13.14
N LEU A 116 8.70 15.06 14.05
CA LEU A 116 7.85 16.23 13.78
C LEU A 116 8.67 17.48 13.48
N VAL A 117 9.79 17.69 14.18
CA VAL A 117 10.73 18.79 13.92
C VAL A 117 11.37 18.63 12.53
N GLY A 118 11.74 17.40 12.14
CA GLY A 118 12.25 17.10 10.81
C GLY A 118 11.25 17.45 9.71
N GLU A 119 10.00 16.99 9.83
CA GLU A 119 8.92 17.33 8.88
C GLU A 119 8.64 18.83 8.83
N ALA A 120 8.63 19.52 9.98
CA ALA A 120 8.41 20.96 10.02
C ALA A 120 9.52 21.76 9.34
N LYS A 121 10.79 21.33 9.47
CA LYS A 121 11.91 21.93 8.75
C LYS A 121 11.75 21.76 7.24
N LEU A 122 11.39 20.55 6.79
CA LEU A 122 11.17 20.26 5.37
C LEU A 122 10.01 21.10 4.79
N ARG A 123 8.89 21.24 5.51
CA ARG A 123 7.78 22.13 5.10
C ARG A 123 8.20 23.59 5.04
N ARG A 124 9.03 24.04 5.99
CA ARG A 124 9.57 25.41 6.00
C ARG A 124 10.48 25.66 4.79
N GLU A 125 11.36 24.72 4.47
CA GLU A 125 12.24 24.77 3.29
C GLU A 125 11.43 24.79 1.99
N ASN A 126 10.31 24.08 1.95
CA ASN A 126 9.36 24.08 0.83
C ASN A 126 8.44 25.32 0.78
N GLY A 127 8.57 26.26 1.73
CA GLY A 127 7.78 27.50 1.77
C GLY A 127 6.38 27.39 2.39
N GLU A 128 6.00 26.24 2.96
CA GLU A 128 4.65 25.96 3.48
C GLU A 128 4.44 26.37 4.96
N GLY A 129 5.39 27.09 5.57
CA GLY A 129 5.47 27.26 7.03
C GLY A 129 5.18 28.66 7.59
N ALA A 130 4.79 29.64 6.77
CA ALA A 130 4.85 31.05 7.16
C ALA A 130 3.78 31.50 8.19
N ASN A 131 2.63 30.82 8.28
CA ASN A 131 1.45 31.34 9.01
C ASN A 131 0.71 30.28 9.85
N SER A 132 1.41 29.43 10.60
CA SER A 132 0.72 28.51 11.51
C SER A 132 0.45 29.18 12.86
N ALA A 133 -0.81 29.53 13.12
CA ALA A 133 -1.25 29.89 14.46
C ALA A 133 -1.05 28.69 15.42
N PRO A 134 -0.55 28.89 16.65
CA PRO A 134 -0.41 27.81 17.62
C PRO A 134 -1.75 27.12 17.91
N ALA A 135 -1.74 25.81 18.15
CA ALA A 135 -2.98 25.05 18.36
C ALA A 135 -3.85 25.56 19.53
N HIS A 136 -3.24 26.21 20.53
CA HIS A 136 -3.95 26.78 21.69
C HIS A 136 -4.64 28.12 21.39
N THR A 137 -4.36 28.76 20.26
CA THR A 137 -5.05 29.98 19.83
C THR A 137 -6.24 29.69 18.92
N LEU A 138 -6.40 28.44 18.47
CA LEU A 138 -7.51 28.01 17.62
C LEU A 138 -8.76 27.76 18.46
N THR A 139 -9.91 28.16 17.94
CA THR A 139 -11.21 27.87 18.54
C THR A 139 -11.58 26.39 18.36
N ALA A 140 -12.47 25.87 19.21
CA ALA A 140 -12.94 24.49 19.12
C ALA A 140 -13.54 24.15 17.74
N LYS A 141 -14.24 25.11 17.12
CA LYS A 141 -14.83 24.94 15.78
C LYS A 141 -13.75 24.80 14.69
N GLU A 142 -12.71 25.61 14.76
CA GLU A 142 -11.59 25.54 13.80
C GLU A 142 -10.81 24.24 13.94
N LEU A 143 -10.55 23.78 15.18
CA LEU A 143 -9.92 22.47 15.42
C LEU A 143 -10.76 21.32 14.87
N TYR A 144 -12.08 21.36 15.11
CA TYR A 144 -13.00 20.35 14.61
C TYR A 144 -13.03 20.32 13.07
N GLN A 145 -13.10 21.49 12.42
CA GLN A 145 -13.08 21.60 10.97
C GLN A 145 -11.73 21.14 10.38
N ALA A 146 -10.61 21.53 10.99
CA ALA A 146 -9.28 21.12 10.56
C ALA A 146 -9.09 19.59 10.63
N HIS A 147 -9.69 18.93 11.61
CA HIS A 147 -9.66 17.46 11.72
C HIS A 147 -10.60 16.78 10.71
N LEU A 148 -11.79 17.34 10.48
CA LEU A 148 -12.74 16.78 9.51
C LEU A 148 -12.32 16.96 8.06
N ALA A 149 -11.68 18.08 7.73
CA ALA A 149 -11.27 18.40 6.37
C ALA A 149 -10.51 17.27 5.64
N PRO A 150 -9.44 16.66 6.21
CA PRO A 150 -8.73 15.57 5.53
C PRO A 150 -9.56 14.30 5.38
N ILE A 151 -10.46 14.01 6.33
CA ILE A 151 -11.35 12.84 6.26
C ILE A 151 -12.36 13.02 5.13
N LEU A 152 -12.99 14.20 5.06
CA LEU A 152 -13.95 14.54 4.01
C LEU A 152 -13.27 14.61 2.64
N ALA A 153 -12.05 15.17 2.55
CA ALA A 153 -11.30 15.18 1.30
C ALA A 153 -10.98 13.77 0.78
N LYS A 154 -10.62 12.83 1.69
CA LYS A 154 -10.40 11.42 1.32
C LYS A 154 -11.69 10.72 0.88
N ALA A 155 -12.81 11.01 1.55
CA ALA A 155 -14.11 10.46 1.16
C ALA A 155 -14.56 11.01 -0.20
N GLN A 156 -14.36 12.32 -0.43
CA GLN A 156 -14.67 12.98 -1.69
C GLN A 156 -13.87 12.38 -2.85
N SER A 157 -12.54 12.22 -2.71
CA SER A 157 -11.73 11.62 -3.77
C SER A 157 -12.10 10.17 -4.07
N SER A 158 -12.51 9.39 -3.04
CA SER A 158 -13.01 8.03 -3.24
C SER A 158 -14.35 8.00 -4.00
N LEU A 159 -15.25 8.95 -3.75
CA LEU A 159 -16.53 9.03 -4.46
C LEU A 159 -16.36 9.54 -5.89
N GLU A 160 -15.44 10.48 -6.09
CA GLU A 160 -15.11 11.03 -7.40
C GLU A 160 -14.54 9.94 -8.32
N THR A 161 -13.56 9.18 -7.84
CA THR A 161 -13.01 8.02 -8.57
C THR A 161 -14.07 6.96 -8.89
N GLN A 162 -14.98 6.66 -7.96
CA GLN A 162 -16.09 5.74 -8.23
C GLN A 162 -17.06 6.30 -9.29
N THR A 163 -17.32 7.60 -9.26
CA THR A 163 -18.21 8.27 -10.22
C THR A 163 -17.58 8.27 -11.60
N GLU A 164 -16.29 8.57 -11.72
CA GLU A 164 -15.52 8.49 -12.96
C GLU A 164 -15.54 7.08 -13.54
N GLU A 165 -15.35 6.05 -12.71
CA GLU A 165 -15.39 4.66 -13.14
C GLU A 165 -16.77 4.26 -13.69
N VAL A 166 -17.85 4.65 -12.99
CA VAL A 166 -19.23 4.39 -13.42
C VAL A 166 -19.56 5.15 -14.69
N GLN A 167 -19.15 6.41 -14.80
CA GLN A 167 -19.35 7.21 -16.01
C GLN A 167 -18.63 6.58 -17.21
N LYS A 168 -17.39 6.14 -17.04
CA LYS A 168 -16.64 5.45 -18.08
C LYS A 168 -17.37 4.18 -18.54
N LYS A 169 -17.79 3.32 -17.60
CA LYS A 169 -18.58 2.11 -17.90
C LYS A 169 -19.89 2.43 -18.61
N ASN A 170 -20.58 3.49 -18.21
CA ASN A 170 -21.83 3.90 -18.86
C ASN A 170 -21.58 4.36 -20.30
N THR A 171 -20.52 5.14 -20.55
CA THR A 171 -20.15 5.55 -21.92
C THR A 171 -19.78 4.36 -22.81
N GLU A 172 -19.08 3.35 -22.27
CA GLU A 172 -18.75 2.10 -22.98
C GLU A 172 -19.99 1.25 -23.28
N LEU A 173 -20.94 1.16 -22.34
CA LEU A 173 -22.19 0.45 -22.55
C LEU A 173 -23.09 1.16 -23.57
N ALA A 174 -23.18 2.49 -23.50
CA ALA A 174 -23.96 3.29 -24.44
C ALA A 174 -23.42 3.15 -25.88
N SER A 175 -22.09 3.19 -26.07
CA SER A 175 -21.49 2.98 -27.38
C SER A 175 -21.72 1.56 -27.90
N ARG A 176 -21.64 0.55 -27.02
CA ARG A 176 -21.96 -0.84 -27.37
C ARG A 176 -23.42 -0.99 -27.81
N ILE A 177 -24.37 -0.42 -27.07
CA ILE A 177 -25.80 -0.45 -27.42
C ILE A 177 -26.01 0.19 -28.80
N GLU A 178 -25.38 1.33 -29.08
CA GLU A 178 -25.52 2.00 -30.37
C GLU A 178 -24.97 1.15 -31.52
N SER A 179 -23.80 0.52 -31.34
CA SER A 179 -23.24 -0.39 -32.34
C SER A 179 -24.16 -1.60 -32.59
N GLN A 180 -24.73 -2.18 -31.53
CA GLN A 180 -25.67 -3.30 -31.65
C GLN A 180 -26.96 -2.89 -32.34
N ARG A 181 -27.45 -1.67 -32.11
CA ARG A 181 -28.64 -1.15 -32.81
C ARG A 181 -28.38 -0.99 -34.30
N GLN A 182 -27.21 -0.51 -34.69
CA GLN A 182 -26.82 -0.39 -36.09
C GLN A 182 -26.68 -1.77 -36.75
N GLU A 183 -26.07 -2.73 -36.06
CA GLU A 183 -25.96 -4.12 -36.53
C GLU A 183 -27.35 -4.76 -36.72
N ILE A 184 -28.28 -4.58 -35.78
CA ILE A 184 -29.66 -5.06 -35.89
C ILE A 184 -30.35 -4.42 -37.09
N GLN A 185 -30.21 -3.11 -37.30
CA GLN A 185 -30.80 -2.43 -38.46
C GLN A 185 -30.24 -2.99 -39.78
N GLN A 186 -28.95 -3.27 -39.85
CA GLN A 186 -28.33 -3.86 -41.03
C GLN A 186 -28.81 -5.29 -41.28
N LEU A 187 -28.95 -6.10 -40.22
CA LEU A 187 -29.50 -7.46 -40.31
C LEU A 187 -30.97 -7.46 -40.72
N LEU A 188 -31.77 -6.51 -40.23
CA LEU A 188 -33.17 -6.38 -40.65
C LEU A 188 -33.26 -5.97 -42.12
N ALA A 189 -32.46 -5.01 -42.57
CA ALA A 189 -32.43 -4.60 -43.97
C ALA A 189 -31.98 -5.73 -44.91
N SER A 190 -31.03 -6.57 -44.49
CA SER A 190 -30.61 -7.73 -45.29
C SER A 190 -31.68 -8.83 -45.33
N LEU A 191 -32.38 -9.07 -44.21
CA LEU A 191 -33.53 -9.99 -44.19
C LEU A 191 -34.68 -9.49 -45.07
N GLU A 192 -34.99 -8.20 -45.03
CA GLU A 192 -35.99 -7.59 -45.90
C GLU A 192 -35.61 -7.74 -47.38
N ALA A 193 -34.33 -7.56 -47.72
CA ALA A 193 -33.84 -7.80 -49.08
C ALA A 193 -33.99 -9.27 -49.50
N VAL A 194 -33.60 -10.24 -48.66
CA VAL A 194 -33.75 -11.67 -48.95
C VAL A 194 -35.22 -12.08 -49.08
N VAL A 195 -36.09 -11.55 -48.23
CA VAL A 195 -37.55 -11.78 -48.35
C VAL A 195 -38.08 -11.18 -49.65
N GLY A 196 -37.61 -9.99 -50.03
CA GLY A 196 -37.92 -9.38 -51.32
C GLY A 196 -37.45 -10.22 -52.51
N ASP A 197 -36.25 -10.79 -52.44
CA ASP A 197 -35.69 -11.67 -53.47
C ASP A 197 -36.50 -12.97 -53.58
N ILE A 198 -36.90 -13.58 -52.45
CA ILE A 198 -37.77 -14.77 -52.46
C ILE A 198 -39.15 -14.43 -53.04
N GLN A 199 -39.74 -13.31 -52.64
CA GLN A 199 -41.01 -12.86 -53.22
C GLN A 199 -40.89 -12.57 -54.73
N GLY A 200 -39.76 -12.02 -55.17
CA GLY A 200 -39.43 -11.83 -56.58
C GLY A 200 -39.32 -13.16 -57.32
N ALA A 201 -38.59 -14.12 -56.76
CA ALA A 201 -38.46 -15.46 -57.33
C ALA A 201 -39.80 -16.19 -57.42
N VAL A 202 -40.66 -16.10 -56.40
CA VAL A 202 -42.02 -16.67 -56.43
C VAL A 202 -42.87 -16.01 -57.53
N LYS A 203 -42.84 -14.68 -57.65
CA LYS A 203 -43.56 -13.99 -58.74
C LYS A 203 -43.06 -14.41 -60.11
N SER A 204 -41.75 -14.52 -60.30
CA SER A 204 -41.19 -15.04 -61.56
C SER A 204 -41.62 -16.48 -61.82
N MET A 205 -41.66 -17.35 -60.80
CA MET A 205 -42.20 -18.71 -60.96
C MET A 205 -43.67 -18.71 -61.39
N ASP A 206 -44.51 -17.86 -60.78
CA ASP A 206 -45.91 -17.70 -61.17
C ASP A 206 -46.06 -17.16 -62.62
N GLU A 207 -45.17 -16.26 -63.07
CA GLU A 207 -45.14 -15.75 -64.44
C GLU A 207 -44.69 -16.82 -65.46
N PHE A 208 -43.81 -17.75 -65.07
CA PHE A 208 -43.34 -18.84 -65.93
C PHE A 208 -44.28 -20.06 -65.96
N ASP A 209 -45.13 -20.24 -64.95
CA ASP A 209 -46.09 -21.35 -64.86
C ASP A 209 -47.48 -20.85 -64.37
N GLU A 210 -48.12 -19.99 -65.17
CA GLU A 210 -49.42 -19.36 -64.83
C GLU A 210 -50.52 -20.38 -64.46
N ASP A 211 -50.49 -21.58 -65.05
CA ASP A 211 -51.46 -22.66 -64.81
C ASP A 211 -51.03 -23.68 -63.73
N ASN A 212 -49.86 -23.49 -63.09
CA ASN A 212 -49.21 -24.44 -62.18
C ASN A 212 -49.10 -25.86 -62.77
N THR A 213 -48.90 -25.94 -64.09
CA THR A 213 -48.86 -27.21 -64.85
C THR A 213 -47.68 -28.07 -64.46
N LEU A 214 -46.48 -27.49 -64.38
CA LEU A 214 -45.27 -28.22 -63.99
C LEU A 214 -45.34 -28.67 -62.53
N ARG A 215 -45.97 -27.86 -61.68
CA ARG A 215 -46.20 -28.19 -60.27
C ARG A 215 -47.17 -29.36 -60.11
N LYS A 216 -48.26 -29.39 -60.89
CA LYS A 216 -49.22 -30.52 -60.91
C LYS A 216 -48.62 -31.80 -61.49
N GLU A 217 -47.78 -31.69 -62.53
CA GLU A 217 -47.05 -32.85 -63.09
C GLU A 217 -46.02 -33.43 -62.10
N ALA A 218 -45.33 -32.57 -61.34
CA ALA A 218 -44.41 -33.00 -60.30
C ALA A 218 -45.14 -33.68 -59.13
N GLU A 219 -46.28 -33.14 -58.69
CA GLU A 219 -47.13 -33.75 -57.66
C GLU A 219 -47.67 -35.13 -58.11
N GLN A 220 -48.06 -35.27 -59.39
CA GLN A 220 -48.49 -36.55 -59.95
C GLN A 220 -47.34 -37.59 -60.00
N MET A 221 -46.14 -37.19 -60.43
CA MET A 221 -44.98 -38.09 -60.40
C MET A 221 -44.60 -38.51 -58.97
N ASP A 222 -44.65 -37.61 -58.00
CA ASP A 222 -44.35 -37.94 -56.59
C ASP A 222 -45.39 -38.91 -56.01
N GLU A 223 -46.64 -38.80 -56.43
CA GLU A 223 -47.73 -39.70 -56.04
C GLU A 223 -47.61 -41.08 -56.71
N GLU A 224 -47.13 -41.13 -57.96
CA GLU A 224 -46.74 -42.37 -58.65
C GLU A 224 -45.52 -43.05 -58.01
N ILE A 225 -44.51 -42.29 -57.56
CA ILE A 225 -43.33 -42.82 -56.86
C ILE A 225 -43.69 -43.30 -55.45
N ARG A 226 -44.53 -42.55 -54.73
CA ARG A 226 -45.02 -42.92 -53.38
C ARG A 226 -45.91 -44.16 -53.42
N SER A 227 -46.72 -44.33 -54.47
CA SER A 227 -47.51 -45.55 -54.69
C SER A 227 -46.66 -46.73 -55.21
N SER A 228 -45.46 -46.46 -55.73
CA SER A 228 -44.50 -47.48 -56.19
C SER A 228 -43.45 -47.87 -55.15
N GLN A 229 -43.42 -47.25 -53.96
CA GLN A 229 -42.59 -47.70 -52.83
C GLN A 229 -43.28 -48.86 -52.08
N PRO A 230 -42.72 -50.09 -52.07
CA PRO A 230 -43.25 -51.18 -51.25
C PRO A 230 -42.92 -50.97 -49.77
N SER A 231 -43.79 -51.49 -48.89
CA SER A 231 -43.63 -51.51 -47.42
C SER A 231 -42.35 -52.19 -46.93
#